data_AF-Q6WIF3-F1
#
_entry.id   AF-Q6WIF3-F1
#
_cell.length_a   1.000
_cell.length_b   1.000
_cell.length_c   1.000
_cell.angle_alpha   90.00
_cell.angle_beta   90.00
_cell.angle_gamma   90.00
#
_symmetry.space_group_name_H-M   'P 1'
#
loop_
_entity.id
_entity.type
_entity.pdbx_description
1 polymer ?
#
loop_
_entity_poly.entity_id
_entity_poly.type
_entity_poly.pdbx_seq_one_letter_code
_entity_poly.pdbx_strand_id
1 'polypeptide(L)'
;YKGRIEVYNPKTQSHFNVVIDGASSNGDGEQQMSGLSLLTHDNSKRLFAVMKNAKSFNFADQSSHGASSFHSFNLPLSENSKPVWSVNFEKVQDEFEKKAGKRPFGVVQSAQDRDGNSYVAFALGMPAIARVSADGKTVSTFAWESGNGGQRPGYSGITFDPHSNKLIAFGGPRALTAFDVSKPYAWPEPVKINGDFGTLSGTEKIVTVPVGNESV
;
A
#
# COMPACT_ATOMS: atom_id res chain seq x y z
N TYR A 1 -8.05 13.60 5.00
CA TYR A 1 -8.03 15.07 5.12
C TYR A 1 -6.78 15.60 5.80
N LYS A 2 -6.47 15.32 7.08
CA LYS A 2 -5.31 15.93 7.79
C LYS A 2 -3.93 15.27 7.57
N GLY A 3 -3.85 14.15 6.85
CA GLY A 3 -2.57 13.52 6.49
C GLY A 3 -1.69 13.12 7.68
N ARG A 4 -2.26 12.54 8.75
CA ARG A 4 -1.54 12.18 9.98
C ARG A 4 -1.97 10.81 10.51
N ILE A 5 -1.18 10.23 11.40
CA ILE A 5 -1.53 8.99 12.11
C ILE A 5 -2.23 9.37 13.41
N GLU A 6 -3.37 8.76 13.69
CA GLU A 6 -4.02 8.82 15.01
C GLU A 6 -3.76 7.49 15.72
N VAL A 7 -3.42 7.57 17.01
CA VAL A 7 -3.14 6.41 17.86
C VAL A 7 -4.17 6.40 18.97
N TYR A 8 -5.11 5.44 18.87
CA TYR A 8 -6.20 5.27 19.81
C TYR A 8 -5.93 4.11 20.78
N ASN A 9 -6.07 4.34 22.08
CA ASN A 9 -6.15 3.28 23.07
C ASN A 9 -7.62 2.99 23.42
N PRO A 10 -8.19 1.86 23.00
CA PRO A 10 -9.62 1.58 23.24
C PRO A 10 -9.96 1.34 24.71
N LYS A 11 -8.99 0.95 25.55
CA LYS A 11 -9.23 0.69 26.98
C LYS A 11 -9.37 1.99 27.77
N THR A 12 -8.54 2.98 27.48
CA THR A 12 -8.52 4.27 28.20
C THR A 12 -9.22 5.38 27.43
N GLN A 13 -9.60 5.15 26.16
CA GLN A 13 -10.13 6.13 25.21
C GLN A 13 -9.19 7.32 24.96
N SER A 14 -7.95 7.25 25.44
CA SER A 14 -6.94 8.27 25.18
C SER A 14 -6.45 8.15 23.74
N HIS A 15 -6.20 9.28 23.11
CA HIS A 15 -5.61 9.32 21.78
C HIS A 15 -4.56 10.41 21.65
N PHE A 16 -3.65 10.21 20.71
CA PHE A 16 -2.72 11.24 20.26
C PHE A 16 -2.50 11.14 18.76
N ASN A 17 -1.86 12.15 18.17
CA ASN A 17 -1.55 12.15 16.74
C ASN A 17 -0.03 12.17 16.52
N VAL A 18 0.42 11.53 15.45
CA VAL A 18 1.77 11.66 14.93
C VAL A 18 1.69 12.38 13.58
N VAL A 19 2.32 13.55 13.52
CA VAL A 19 2.38 14.37 12.30
C VAL A 19 3.61 14.02 11.47
N ILE A 20 3.46 14.12 10.16
CA ILE A 20 4.55 13.98 9.18
C ILE A 20 4.83 15.37 8.64
N ASP A 21 6.00 15.90 8.97
CA ASP A 21 6.41 17.24 8.53
C ASP A 21 6.38 17.35 6.99
N GLY A 22 5.88 18.48 6.49
CA GLY A 22 5.66 18.71 5.05
C GLY A 22 4.54 17.91 4.38
N ALA A 23 3.84 17.01 5.09
CA ALA A 23 2.74 16.22 4.53
C ALA A 23 1.42 16.32 5.30
N SER A 24 1.48 16.35 6.63
CA SER A 24 0.29 16.59 7.47
C SER A 24 -0.25 18.01 7.30
N SER A 25 -1.54 18.19 7.51
CA SER A 25 -2.20 19.50 7.39
C SER A 25 -3.40 19.66 8.32
N ASN A 26 -4.03 20.85 8.25
CA ASN A 26 -5.25 21.16 8.98
C ASN A 26 -6.52 20.60 8.33
N GLY A 27 -6.45 20.01 7.13
CA GLY A 27 -7.58 19.33 6.49
C GLY A 27 -7.64 19.41 4.97
N ASP A 28 -6.90 20.33 4.35
CA ASP A 28 -6.89 20.61 2.90
C ASP A 28 -5.53 20.29 2.24
N GLY A 29 -4.74 19.44 2.90
CA GLY A 29 -3.37 19.17 2.45
C GLY A 29 -3.35 18.43 1.13
N GLU A 30 -2.30 18.64 0.35
CA GLU A 30 -2.10 17.93 -0.92
C GLU A 30 -2.02 16.40 -0.71
N GLN A 31 -1.53 15.95 0.45
CA GLN A 31 -1.39 14.54 0.78
C GLN A 31 -2.37 14.09 1.87
N GLN A 32 -2.82 12.84 1.76
CA GLN A 32 -3.78 12.23 2.65
C GLN A 32 -3.34 10.83 3.06
N MET A 33 -3.45 10.51 4.34
CA MET A 33 -3.18 9.16 4.86
C MET A 33 -4.19 8.17 4.25
N SER A 34 -3.69 7.06 3.71
CA SER A 34 -4.51 5.97 3.15
C SER A 34 -4.28 4.66 3.90
N GLY A 35 -3.11 4.06 3.71
CA GLY A 35 -2.77 2.73 4.26
C GLY A 35 -1.82 2.81 5.45
N LEU A 36 -2.08 1.97 6.46
CA LEU A 36 -1.17 1.70 7.57
C LEU A 36 -0.90 0.20 7.64
N SER A 37 0.36 -0.19 7.85
CA SER A 37 0.77 -1.60 7.93
C SER A 37 1.89 -1.79 8.95
N LEU A 38 2.00 -3.01 9.48
CA LEU A 38 2.99 -3.40 10.47
C LEU A 38 4.03 -4.30 9.81
N LEU A 39 5.28 -4.22 10.28
CA LEU A 39 6.33 -5.14 9.86
C LEU A 39 5.98 -6.60 10.17
N THR A 40 5.43 -6.85 11.35
CA THR A 40 4.95 -8.15 11.82
C THR A 40 3.64 -7.98 12.58
N HIS A 41 2.84 -9.05 12.67
CA HIS A 41 1.60 -9.02 13.46
C HIS A 41 1.89 -8.75 14.94
N ASP A 42 2.75 -9.58 15.54
CA ASP A 42 3.15 -9.47 16.94
C ASP A 42 4.50 -8.76 17.06
N ASN A 43 4.70 -8.05 18.18
CA ASN A 43 5.96 -7.41 18.56
C ASN A 43 6.57 -6.55 17.43
N SER A 44 5.71 -5.89 16.64
CA SER A 44 6.15 -5.13 15.48
C SER A 44 7.14 -4.04 15.88
N LYS A 45 8.29 -4.04 15.20
CA LYS A 45 9.33 -3.02 15.41
C LYS A 45 9.08 -1.75 14.61
N ARG A 46 8.26 -1.84 13.56
CA ARG A 46 8.01 -0.74 12.64
C ARG A 46 6.56 -0.67 12.16
N LEU A 47 6.11 0.54 11.89
CA LEU A 47 4.87 0.85 11.22
C LEU A 47 5.17 1.60 9.93
N PHE A 48 4.40 1.32 8.89
CA PHE A 48 4.53 1.93 7.58
C PHE A 48 3.27 2.68 7.21
N ALA A 49 3.44 3.90 6.71
CA ALA A 49 2.35 4.82 6.41
C ALA A 49 2.39 5.28 4.94
N VAL A 50 1.30 5.00 4.23
CA VAL A 50 1.09 5.39 2.83
C VAL A 50 0.29 6.69 2.79
N MET A 51 0.80 7.67 2.05
CA MET A 51 0.13 8.94 1.79
C MET A 51 -0.13 9.11 0.31
N LYS A 52 -1.41 9.22 -0.05
CA LYS A 52 -1.86 9.47 -1.42
C LYS A 52 -2.05 10.96 -1.66
N ASN A 53 -2.04 11.36 -2.93
CA ASN A 53 -2.47 12.70 -3.30
C ASN A 53 -3.99 12.87 -3.09
N ALA A 54 -4.41 14.02 -2.59
CA ALA A 54 -5.81 14.38 -2.37
C ALA A 54 -6.63 14.40 -3.67
N LYS A 55 -6.01 14.74 -4.79
CA LYS A 55 -6.65 14.77 -6.11
C LYS A 55 -6.66 13.42 -6.82
N SER A 56 -5.96 12.39 -6.33
CA SER A 56 -5.98 11.07 -7.00
C SER A 56 -7.39 10.48 -7.09
N PHE A 57 -8.17 10.57 -6.01
CA PHE A 57 -9.53 10.01 -5.95
C PHE A 57 -10.63 11.07 -6.00
N ASN A 58 -10.28 12.32 -6.29
CA ASN A 58 -11.26 13.35 -6.60
C ASN A 58 -11.60 13.28 -8.09
N PHE A 59 -12.57 12.45 -8.47
CA PHE A 59 -12.89 12.22 -9.90
C PHE A 59 -13.41 13.46 -10.64
N ALA A 60 -13.79 14.53 -9.93
CA ALA A 60 -14.18 15.81 -10.53
C ALA A 60 -12.99 16.75 -10.80
N ASP A 61 -11.87 16.59 -10.09
CA ASP A 61 -10.63 17.38 -10.22
C ASP A 61 -9.43 16.42 -10.07
N GLN A 62 -9.40 15.40 -10.93
CA GLN A 62 -8.49 14.28 -10.77
C GLN A 62 -7.08 14.62 -11.26
N SER A 63 -6.07 14.18 -10.50
CA SER A 63 -4.67 14.24 -10.95
C SER A 63 -3.92 12.95 -10.68
N SER A 64 -3.12 12.54 -11.68
CA SER A 64 -2.17 11.43 -11.61
C SER A 64 -0.72 11.87 -11.29
N HIS A 65 -0.49 13.18 -11.12
CA HIS A 65 0.84 13.78 -10.95
C HIS A 65 1.06 14.49 -9.62
N GLY A 66 0.04 14.55 -8.75
CA GLY A 66 0.18 15.18 -7.45
C GLY A 66 1.04 14.37 -6.48
N ALA A 67 1.59 15.05 -5.46
CA ALA A 67 2.50 14.43 -4.50
C ALA A 67 1.88 13.23 -3.77
N SER A 68 2.67 12.16 -3.64
CA SER A 68 2.38 10.98 -2.82
C SER A 68 3.66 10.44 -2.20
N SER A 69 3.57 9.91 -0.98
CA SER A 69 4.74 9.52 -0.19
C SER A 69 4.51 8.29 0.67
N PHE A 70 5.61 7.74 1.19
CA PHE A 70 5.62 6.56 2.03
C PHE A 70 6.68 6.68 3.13
N HIS A 71 6.31 6.27 4.35
CA HIS A 71 7.07 6.55 5.56
C HIS A 71 7.20 5.30 6.44
N SER A 72 8.39 5.08 7.00
CA SER A 72 8.63 4.04 8.00
C SER A 72 8.86 4.68 9.36
N PHE A 73 8.17 4.21 10.39
CA PHE A 73 8.30 4.64 11.79
C PHE A 73 8.79 3.48 12.65
N ASN A 74 9.63 3.77 13.64
CA ASN A 74 9.87 2.82 14.73
C ASN A 74 8.65 2.79 15.66
N LEU A 75 8.39 1.61 16.25
CA LEU A 75 7.41 1.44 17.33
C LEU A 75 8.13 1.26 18.67
N PRO A 76 7.55 1.74 19.80
CA PRO A 76 6.24 2.40 19.92
C PRO A 76 6.22 3.83 19.37
N LEU A 77 5.03 4.28 18.95
CA LEU A 77 4.80 5.68 18.56
C LEU A 77 4.66 6.58 19.80
N SER A 78 5.04 7.83 19.64
CA SER A 78 4.73 8.96 20.51
C SER A 78 4.39 10.19 19.67
N GLU A 79 3.83 11.25 20.27
CA GLU A 79 3.50 12.50 19.56
C GLU A 79 4.69 13.11 18.81
N ASN A 80 5.91 12.86 19.30
CA ASN A 80 7.16 13.36 18.75
C ASN A 80 7.82 12.40 17.75
N SER A 81 7.20 11.25 17.45
CA SER A 81 7.74 10.28 16.50
C SER A 81 7.93 10.92 15.12
N LYS A 82 9.08 10.65 14.50
CA LYS A 82 9.39 11.03 13.12
C LYS A 82 9.69 9.79 12.29
N PRO A 83 9.47 9.83 10.96
CA PRO A 83 9.88 8.73 10.10
C PRO A 83 11.39 8.46 10.22
N VAL A 84 11.77 7.19 10.25
CA VAL A 84 13.16 6.72 10.07
C VAL A 84 13.65 7.08 8.68
N TRP A 85 12.79 6.94 7.69
CA TRP A 85 13.00 7.37 6.31
C TRP A 85 11.64 7.68 5.66
N SER A 86 11.69 8.46 4.57
CA SER A 86 10.54 8.80 3.75
C SER A 86 10.93 8.77 2.27
N VAL A 87 10.02 8.34 1.40
CA VAL A 87 10.20 8.35 -0.06
C VAL A 87 8.97 8.93 -0.75
N ASN A 88 9.13 9.37 -2.00
CA ASN A 88 8.02 9.74 -2.88
C ASN A 88 7.94 8.78 -4.07
N PHE A 89 6.82 8.82 -4.79
CA PHE A 89 6.55 7.89 -5.89
C PHE A 89 6.73 8.47 -7.30
N GLU A 90 7.05 9.76 -7.45
CA GLU A 90 7.02 10.43 -8.76
C GLU A 90 7.90 9.71 -9.79
N LYS A 91 9.18 9.47 -9.44
CA LYS A 91 10.12 8.80 -10.35
C LYS A 91 9.69 7.38 -10.71
N VAL A 92 9.14 6.61 -9.75
CA VAL A 92 8.71 5.24 -10.04
C VAL A 92 7.43 5.23 -10.90
N GLN A 93 6.56 6.22 -10.75
CA GLN A 93 5.39 6.40 -11.61
C GLN A 93 5.80 6.72 -13.06
N ASP A 94 6.81 7.57 -13.26
CA ASP A 94 7.41 7.84 -14.57
C ASP A 94 8.01 6.57 -15.18
N GLU A 95 8.74 5.79 -14.38
CA GLU A 95 9.34 4.53 -14.84
C GLU A 95 8.27 3.50 -15.26
N PHE A 96 7.16 3.42 -14.51
CA PHE A 96 6.03 2.59 -14.88
C PHE A 96 5.40 3.04 -16.19
N GLU A 97 5.14 4.34 -16.33
CA GLU A 97 4.55 4.91 -17.55
C GLU A 97 5.43 4.65 -18.78
N LYS A 98 6.75 4.84 -18.63
CA LYS A 98 7.71 4.56 -19.69
C LYS A 98 7.75 3.09 -20.10
N LYS A 99 7.60 2.15 -19.16
CA LYS A 99 7.68 0.70 -19.41
C LYS A 99 6.35 0.08 -19.87
N ALA A 100 5.23 0.63 -19.42
CA ALA A 100 3.90 0.01 -19.57
C ALA A 100 2.88 0.88 -20.34
N GLY A 101 3.21 2.13 -20.65
CA GLY A 101 2.37 3.05 -21.42
C GLY A 101 1.22 3.70 -20.66
N LYS A 102 1.07 3.45 -19.35
CA LYS A 102 0.08 4.11 -18.48
C LYS A 102 0.70 4.47 -17.14
N ARG A 103 0.45 5.69 -16.66
CA ARG A 103 0.90 6.15 -15.34
C ARG A 103 0.04 5.57 -14.22
N PRO A 104 0.60 4.75 -13.30
CA PRO A 104 -0.13 4.34 -12.11
C PRO A 104 -0.15 5.49 -11.07
N PHE A 105 -1.24 5.64 -10.35
CA PHE A 105 -1.39 6.63 -9.28
C PHE A 105 -2.42 6.18 -8.24
N GLY A 106 -2.64 6.98 -7.20
CA GLY A 106 -3.57 6.64 -6.11
C GLY A 106 -3.08 5.45 -5.30
N VAL A 107 -1.98 5.62 -4.58
CA VAL A 107 -1.43 4.62 -3.65
C VAL A 107 -2.40 4.35 -2.49
N VAL A 108 -2.69 3.10 -2.21
CA VAL A 108 -3.77 2.73 -1.27
C VAL A 108 -3.28 1.97 -0.04
N GLN A 109 -2.32 1.07 -0.21
CA GLN A 109 -1.89 0.17 0.85
C GLN A 109 -0.48 -0.34 0.57
N SER A 110 0.21 -0.79 1.62
CA SER A 110 1.48 -1.50 1.54
C SER A 110 1.46 -2.80 2.33
N ALA A 111 2.32 -3.73 1.95
CA ALA A 111 2.65 -4.92 2.71
C ALA A 111 4.17 -5.06 2.83
N GLN A 112 4.63 -5.74 3.89
CA GLN A 112 6.05 -5.97 4.15
C GLN A 112 6.41 -7.44 4.02
N ASP A 113 7.53 -7.74 3.35
CA ASP A 113 8.12 -9.08 3.41
C ASP A 113 8.90 -9.31 4.71
N ARG A 114 9.41 -10.53 4.89
CA ARG A 114 10.18 -10.94 6.07
C ARG A 114 11.47 -10.12 6.28
N ASP A 115 12.01 -9.54 5.21
CA ASP A 115 13.24 -8.74 5.24
C ASP A 115 12.95 -7.23 5.41
N GLY A 116 11.67 -6.86 5.54
CA GLY A 116 11.22 -5.50 5.75
C GLY A 116 11.17 -4.63 4.50
N ASN A 117 11.30 -5.21 3.31
CA ASN A 117 10.99 -4.48 2.08
C ASN A 117 9.48 -4.28 1.99
N SER A 118 9.08 -3.13 1.46
CA SER A 118 7.67 -2.77 1.35
C SER A 118 7.21 -2.83 -0.10
N TYR A 119 5.96 -3.22 -0.30
CA TYR A 119 5.31 -3.36 -1.60
C TYR A 119 4.03 -2.53 -1.59
N VAL A 120 3.98 -1.48 -2.40
CA VAL A 120 2.94 -0.44 -2.36
C VAL A 120 2.06 -0.54 -3.59
N ALA A 121 0.76 -0.76 -3.38
CA ALA A 121 -0.23 -0.94 -4.43
C ALA A 121 -0.78 0.38 -4.96
N PHE A 122 -0.91 0.47 -6.29
CA PHE A 122 -1.55 1.57 -7.02
C PHE A 122 -2.91 1.11 -7.55
N ALA A 123 -3.97 1.85 -7.22
CA ALA A 123 -5.35 1.50 -7.59
C ALA A 123 -5.83 2.15 -8.89
N LEU A 124 -5.17 3.21 -9.36
CA LEU A 124 -5.62 4.04 -10.48
C LEU A 124 -4.60 4.05 -11.61
N GLY A 125 -5.07 4.33 -12.84
CA GLY A 125 -4.25 4.36 -14.05
C GLY A 125 -4.00 2.97 -14.63
N MET A 126 -3.27 2.13 -13.88
CA MET A 126 -3.08 0.70 -14.18
C MET A 126 -2.71 -0.10 -12.92
N PRO A 127 -2.89 -1.43 -12.92
CA PRO A 127 -2.37 -2.31 -11.88
C PRO A 127 -0.85 -2.22 -11.78
N ALA A 128 -0.34 -1.73 -10.65
CA ALA A 128 1.09 -1.63 -10.39
C ALA A 128 1.41 -1.78 -8.89
N ILE A 129 2.61 -2.29 -8.61
CA ILE A 129 3.18 -2.41 -7.27
C ILE A 129 4.61 -1.87 -7.30
N ALA A 130 4.89 -0.81 -6.54
CA ALA A 130 6.25 -0.35 -6.31
C ALA A 130 6.87 -1.10 -5.13
N ARG A 131 8.17 -1.41 -5.22
CA ARG A 131 8.96 -1.94 -4.09
C ARG A 131 9.81 -0.83 -3.50
N VAL A 132 9.81 -0.73 -2.18
CA VAL A 132 10.69 0.15 -1.41
C VAL A 132 11.60 -0.73 -0.56
N SER A 133 12.92 -0.54 -0.67
CA SER A 133 13.89 -1.28 0.15
C SER A 133 13.70 -1.00 1.64
N ALA A 134 14.08 -1.96 2.50
CA ALA A 134 13.89 -1.85 3.96
C ALA A 134 14.59 -0.62 4.60
N ASP A 135 15.65 -0.13 3.96
CA ASP A 135 16.40 1.07 4.34
C ASP A 135 15.88 2.38 3.70
N GLY A 136 14.84 2.31 2.86
CA GLY A 136 14.22 3.45 2.20
C GLY A 136 15.05 4.08 1.08
N LYS A 137 16.15 3.47 0.64
CA LYS A 137 17.05 4.07 -0.36
C LYS A 137 16.66 3.78 -1.81
N THR A 138 15.92 2.71 -2.07
CA THR A 138 15.54 2.32 -3.43
C THR A 138 14.04 2.17 -3.54
N VAL A 139 13.46 2.88 -4.50
CA VAL A 139 12.07 2.72 -4.95
C VAL A 139 12.12 2.22 -6.39
N SER A 140 11.52 1.08 -6.67
CA SER A 140 11.58 0.44 -7.98
C SER A 140 10.23 -0.12 -8.44
N THR A 141 10.08 -0.27 -9.76
CA THR A 141 8.94 -0.95 -10.36
C THR A 141 9.03 -2.45 -10.12
N PHE A 142 8.16 -3.03 -9.28
CA PHE A 142 8.24 -4.45 -8.91
C PHE A 142 7.30 -5.35 -9.73
N ALA A 143 6.04 -4.95 -9.91
CA ALA A 143 5.09 -5.68 -10.73
C ALA A 143 4.10 -4.71 -11.39
N TRP A 144 3.65 -5.04 -12.59
CA TRP A 144 2.59 -4.32 -13.29
C TRP A 144 1.94 -5.24 -14.34
N GLU A 145 0.71 -4.94 -14.72
CA GLU A 145 -0.01 -5.62 -15.80
C GLU A 145 -1.07 -4.71 -16.41
N SER A 146 -1.72 -5.15 -17.49
CA SER A 146 -2.84 -4.42 -18.08
C SER A 146 -4.09 -4.51 -17.18
N GLY A 147 -4.78 -3.39 -16.98
CA GLY A 147 -6.10 -3.38 -16.34
C GLY A 147 -7.24 -3.63 -17.34
N ASN A 148 -8.44 -3.92 -16.83
CA ASN A 148 -9.64 -4.19 -17.63
C ASN A 148 -10.54 -2.96 -17.88
N GLY A 149 -10.00 -1.74 -17.72
CA GLY A 149 -10.73 -0.48 -17.85
C GLY A 149 -11.42 -0.02 -16.56
N GLY A 150 -12.32 0.97 -16.67
CA GLY A 150 -13.03 1.56 -15.53
C GLY A 150 -12.26 2.66 -14.79
N GLN A 151 -12.90 3.27 -13.79
CA GLN A 151 -12.30 4.36 -13.00
C GLN A 151 -11.14 3.91 -12.11
N ARG A 152 -11.13 2.63 -11.70
CA ARG A 152 -10.18 2.05 -10.74
C ARG A 152 -9.61 0.73 -11.26
N PRO A 153 -8.78 0.76 -12.32
CA PRO A 153 -8.32 -0.46 -12.97
C PRO A 153 -7.22 -1.22 -12.21
N GLY A 154 -6.61 -0.62 -11.17
CA GLY A 154 -5.48 -1.19 -10.43
C GLY A 154 -5.87 -1.90 -9.14
N TYR A 155 -4.86 -2.32 -8.36
CA TYR A 155 -5.06 -3.06 -7.12
C TYR A 155 -5.58 -2.12 -6.02
N SER A 156 -6.72 -2.46 -5.41
CA SER A 156 -7.31 -1.68 -4.33
C SER A 156 -6.72 -2.02 -2.95
N GLY A 157 -5.98 -3.11 -2.83
CA GLY A 157 -5.28 -3.51 -1.61
C GLY A 157 -4.15 -4.49 -1.85
N ILE A 158 -3.33 -4.71 -0.84
CA ILE A 158 -2.23 -5.67 -0.84
C ILE A 158 -1.93 -6.17 0.57
N THR A 159 -1.58 -7.46 0.70
CA THR A 159 -1.14 -8.08 1.94
C THR A 159 0.04 -9.03 1.68
N PHE A 160 0.75 -9.41 2.74
CA PHE A 160 1.81 -10.42 2.69
C PHE A 160 1.36 -11.64 3.50
N ASP A 161 1.45 -12.82 2.89
CA ASP A 161 1.28 -14.09 3.57
C ASP A 161 2.66 -14.65 3.96
N PRO A 162 2.98 -14.67 5.27
CA PRO A 162 4.25 -15.18 5.72
C PRO A 162 4.39 -16.69 5.52
N HIS A 163 3.32 -17.49 5.39
CA HIS A 163 3.47 -18.94 5.23
C HIS A 163 3.86 -19.32 3.80
N SER A 164 3.16 -18.79 2.80
CA SER A 164 3.51 -19.00 1.39
C SER A 164 4.67 -18.13 0.92
N ASN A 165 5.09 -17.15 1.72
CA ASN A 165 6.10 -16.15 1.36
C ASN A 165 5.72 -15.41 0.05
N LYS A 166 4.44 -15.05 -0.08
CA LYS A 166 3.90 -14.35 -1.23
C LYS A 166 3.18 -13.07 -0.82
N LEU A 167 3.17 -12.11 -1.73
CA LEU A 167 2.20 -11.01 -1.67
C LEU A 167 0.91 -11.45 -2.33
N ILE A 168 -0.21 -10.95 -1.81
CA ILE A 168 -1.52 -11.07 -2.45
C ILE A 168 -2.10 -9.67 -2.61
N ALA A 169 -2.27 -9.23 -3.85
CA ALA A 169 -2.99 -8.02 -4.20
C ALA A 169 -4.46 -8.31 -4.44
N PHE A 170 -5.32 -7.34 -4.12
CA PHE A 170 -6.77 -7.43 -4.24
C PHE A 170 -7.32 -6.45 -5.29
N GLY A 171 -8.31 -6.91 -6.06
CA GLY A 171 -9.02 -6.09 -7.03
C GLY A 171 -8.20 -5.75 -8.29
N GLY A 172 -8.75 -4.84 -9.10
CA GLY A 172 -8.17 -4.47 -10.38
C GLY A 172 -8.54 -5.48 -11.47
N PRO A 173 -7.57 -6.21 -12.06
CA PRO A 173 -7.83 -7.07 -13.21
C PRO A 173 -8.52 -8.39 -12.83
N ARG A 174 -8.48 -8.77 -11.55
CA ARG A 174 -9.12 -9.97 -10.99
C ARG A 174 -9.30 -9.82 -9.48
N ALA A 175 -9.96 -10.80 -8.86
CA ALA A 175 -10.18 -10.83 -7.42
C ALA A 175 -8.86 -10.78 -6.64
N LEU A 176 -7.98 -11.76 -6.89
CA LEU A 176 -6.74 -11.97 -6.17
C LEU A 176 -5.60 -12.25 -7.14
N THR A 177 -4.47 -11.59 -6.91
CA THR A 177 -3.24 -11.79 -7.68
C THR A 177 -2.08 -11.99 -6.71
N ALA A 178 -1.35 -13.09 -6.85
CA ALA A 178 -0.20 -13.42 -6.03
C ALA A 178 1.11 -13.02 -6.72
N PHE A 179 2.13 -12.72 -5.90
CA PHE A 179 3.47 -12.36 -6.36
C PHE A 179 4.54 -12.98 -5.46
N ASP A 180 5.60 -13.49 -6.07
CA ASP A 180 6.79 -14.00 -5.39
C ASP A 180 7.74 -12.84 -5.03
N VAL A 181 8.08 -12.71 -3.74
CA VAL A 181 8.93 -11.63 -3.22
C VAL A 181 10.43 -11.91 -3.35
N SER A 182 10.83 -13.13 -3.74
CA SER A 182 12.24 -13.52 -3.86
C SER A 182 12.96 -12.90 -5.06
N LYS A 183 12.22 -12.28 -5.99
CA LYS A 183 12.74 -11.72 -7.25
C LYS A 183 12.61 -10.19 -7.28
N PRO A 184 13.51 -9.48 -8.00
CA PRO A 184 13.40 -8.03 -8.14
C PRO A 184 12.20 -7.58 -8.98
N TYR A 185 11.71 -8.45 -9.85
CA TYR A 185 10.49 -8.29 -10.64
C TYR A 185 9.64 -9.56 -10.50
N ALA A 186 8.33 -9.41 -10.27
CA ALA A 186 7.42 -10.52 -10.11
C ALA A 186 6.34 -10.52 -11.20
N TRP A 187 6.05 -11.72 -11.70
CA TRP A 187 4.93 -11.94 -12.61
C TRP A 187 3.63 -12.08 -11.80
N PRO A 188 2.53 -11.45 -12.24
CA PRO A 188 1.24 -11.60 -11.59
C PRO A 188 0.69 -13.01 -11.80
N GLU A 189 0.36 -13.71 -10.71
CA GLU A 189 -0.22 -15.05 -10.73
C GLU A 189 -1.67 -15.00 -10.23
N PRO A 190 -2.68 -15.42 -11.02
CA PRO A 190 -4.04 -15.55 -10.50
C PRO A 190 -4.09 -16.54 -9.33
N VAL A 191 -4.67 -16.14 -8.20
CA VAL A 191 -4.89 -17.07 -7.08
C VAL A 191 -6.09 -17.96 -7.41
N LYS A 192 -5.92 -19.27 -7.27
CA LYS A 192 -7.02 -20.23 -7.40
C LYS A 192 -7.87 -20.17 -6.12
N ILE A 193 -9.13 -19.76 -6.27
CA ILE A 193 -10.10 -19.77 -5.19
C ILE A 193 -10.91 -21.07 -5.29
N ASN A 194 -10.87 -21.89 -4.23
CA ASN A 194 -11.72 -23.07 -4.13
C ASN A 194 -13.01 -22.69 -3.38
N GLY A 195 -14.13 -22.58 -4.10
CA GLY A 195 -15.43 -22.21 -3.54
C GLY A 195 -16.02 -20.94 -4.16
N ASP A 196 -17.15 -20.48 -3.63
CA ASP A 196 -17.78 -19.22 -4.04
C ASP A 196 -17.18 -18.07 -3.21
N PHE A 197 -16.52 -17.13 -3.89
CA PHE A 197 -15.95 -15.93 -3.27
C PHE A 197 -16.98 -14.80 -3.08
N GLY A 198 -18.22 -15.00 -3.53
CA GLY A 198 -19.24 -13.96 -3.54
C GLY A 198 -18.90 -12.84 -4.52
N THR A 199 -19.07 -11.59 -4.11
CA THR A 199 -18.86 -10.42 -4.98
C THR A 199 -17.72 -9.56 -4.47
N LEU A 200 -16.91 -9.02 -5.39
CA LEU A 200 -15.84 -8.05 -5.09
C LEU A 200 -16.38 -6.63 -4.79
N SER A 201 -17.69 -6.45 -4.79
CA SER A 201 -18.32 -5.17 -4.53
C SER A 201 -18.18 -4.84 -3.04
N GLY A 202 -17.25 -3.92 -2.70
CA GLY A 202 -17.08 -3.40 -1.34
C GLY A 202 -16.07 -4.14 -0.44
N THR A 203 -15.27 -5.08 -0.95
CA THR A 203 -14.20 -5.68 -0.15
C THR A 203 -12.98 -4.73 -0.13
N GLU A 204 -12.59 -4.25 1.05
CA GLU A 204 -11.47 -3.29 1.19
C GLU A 204 -10.21 -3.90 1.82
N LYS A 205 -10.31 -5.11 2.39
CA LYS A 205 -9.20 -5.78 3.08
C LYS A 205 -9.40 -7.29 3.13
N ILE A 206 -8.31 -8.04 3.00
CA ILE A 206 -8.27 -9.48 3.23
C ILE A 206 -7.39 -9.74 4.45
N VAL A 207 -7.86 -10.63 5.33
CA VAL A 207 -7.09 -11.18 6.45
C VAL A 207 -6.80 -12.63 6.08
N THR A 208 -5.52 -12.99 6.01
CA THR A 208 -5.13 -14.40 5.93
C THR A 208 -5.35 -15.03 7.30
N VAL A 209 -6.25 -16.02 7.38
CA VAL A 209 -6.50 -16.78 8.60
C VAL A 209 -5.85 -18.14 8.43
N PRO A 210 -4.77 -18.46 9.16
CA PRO A 210 -4.17 -19.78 9.08
C PRO A 210 -5.14 -20.83 9.61
N VAL A 211 -5.33 -21.92 8.86
CA VAL A 211 -6.09 -23.10 9.29
C VAL A 211 -5.11 -24.27 9.32
N GLY A 212 -4.79 -24.77 10.52
CA GLY A 212 -3.94 -25.95 10.67
C GLY A 212 -2.48 -25.80 10.18
N ASN A 213 -1.86 -24.62 10.35
CA ASN A 213 -0.53 -24.26 9.80
C ASN A 213 -0.45 -24.13 8.27
N GLU A 214 -1.58 -24.19 7.57
CA GLU A 214 -1.68 -23.89 6.14
C GLU A 214 -2.42 -22.56 5.95
N SER A 215 -1.99 -21.77 4.96
CA SER A 215 -2.72 -20.59 4.51
C SER A 215 -3.86 -21.04 3.59
N VAL A 216 -5.09 -20.61 3.89
CA VAL A 216 -6.27 -20.78 3.04
C VAL A 216 -6.60 -19.45 2.37
#